data_AF-A0A9D4GIC2-F1
#
_entry.id   AF-A0A9D4GIC2-F1
#
_cell.length_a   1.000
_cell.length_b   1.000
_cell.length_c   1.000
_cell.angle_alpha   90.00
_cell.angle_beta   90.00
_cell.angle_gamma   90.00
#
_symmetry.space_group_name_H-M   'P 1'
#
loop_
_entity.id
_entity.type
_entity.pdbx_description
1 polymer ?
#
loop_
_entity_poly.entity_id
_entity_poly.type
_entity_poly.pdbx_seq_one_letter_code
_entity_poly.pdbx_strand_id
1 'polypeptide(L)'
;MGILEKDINKLWLAIEERVQKEDQRVTRLEDKVDGADIHAAQLSERMQELEKEMDTLRDNVSHLQSQTMRNNLIFTRVAEDNTTRNEQPEVTERKLRQHLQDAFKITRDVVE
;
A
#
# COMPACT_ATOMS: atom_id res chain seq x y z
N MET A 1 -29.00 69.35 4.01
CA MET A 1 -29.15 67.91 4.31
C MET A 1 -28.70 66.99 3.16
N GLY A 2 -28.37 67.47 1.95
CA GLY A 2 -28.26 66.59 0.77
C GLY A 2 -26.90 65.95 0.41
N ILE A 3 -25.78 66.27 1.08
CA ILE A 3 -24.45 65.72 0.72
C ILE A 3 -24.13 64.48 1.57
N LEU A 4 -24.27 64.59 2.89
CA LEU A 4 -24.00 63.50 3.82
C LEU A 4 -24.87 62.26 3.52
N GLU A 5 -26.15 62.47 3.25
CA GLU A 5 -27.10 61.40 2.90
C GLU A 5 -26.72 60.72 1.57
N LYS A 6 -26.25 61.50 0.58
CA LYS A 6 -25.76 60.97 -0.69
C LYS A 6 -24.50 60.13 -0.52
N ASP A 7 -23.59 60.55 0.34
CA ASP A 7 -22.35 59.80 0.59
C ASP A 7 -22.61 58.53 1.42
N ILE A 8 -23.55 58.58 2.38
CA ILE A 8 -24.04 57.39 3.10
C ILE A 8 -24.65 56.37 2.11
N ASN A 9 -25.51 56.82 1.19
CA ASN A 9 -26.11 55.93 0.19
C ASN A 9 -25.07 55.29 -0.74
N LYS A 10 -24.02 56.03 -1.15
CA LYS A 10 -22.92 55.45 -1.93
C LYS A 10 -22.14 54.40 -1.16
N LEU A 11 -21.83 54.68 0.11
CA LEU A 11 -21.13 53.73 0.97
C LEU A 11 -21.97 52.46 1.18
N TRP A 12 -23.28 52.61 1.37
CA TRP A 12 -24.21 51.49 1.49
C TRP A 12 -24.19 50.60 0.25
N LEU A 13 -24.34 51.18 -0.94
CA LEU A 13 -24.28 50.44 -2.21
C LEU A 13 -22.93 49.74 -2.40
N ALA A 14 -21.82 50.41 -2.08
CA ALA A 14 -20.50 49.81 -2.18
C ALA A 14 -20.29 48.63 -1.20
N ILE A 15 -20.91 48.69 -0.02
CA ILE A 15 -20.92 47.58 0.93
C ILE A 15 -21.76 46.44 0.38
N GLU A 16 -22.96 46.71 -0.12
CA GLU A 16 -23.88 45.70 -0.67
C GLU A 16 -23.25 44.94 -1.86
N GLU A 17 -22.61 45.67 -2.78
CA GLU A 17 -21.87 45.07 -3.90
C GLU A 17 -20.70 44.17 -3.41
N ARG A 18 -19.98 44.60 -2.37
CA ARG A 18 -18.89 43.81 -1.80
C ARG A 18 -19.42 42.55 -1.11
N VAL A 19 -20.50 42.66 -0.34
CA VAL A 19 -21.13 41.52 0.32
C VAL A 19 -21.58 40.51 -0.72
N GLN A 20 -22.28 40.94 -1.76
CA GLN A 20 -22.73 40.04 -2.83
C GLN A 20 -21.57 39.33 -3.54
N LYS A 21 -20.45 40.04 -3.75
CA LYS A 21 -19.26 39.45 -4.35
C LYS A 21 -18.60 38.42 -3.42
N GLU A 22 -18.54 38.69 -2.13
CA GLU A 22 -18.00 37.74 -1.15
C GLU A 22 -18.92 36.52 -1.00
N ASP A 23 -20.24 36.68 -0.97
CA ASP A 23 -21.19 35.55 -0.95
C ASP A 23 -20.96 34.62 -2.14
N GLN A 24 -20.81 35.17 -3.35
CA GLN A 24 -20.49 34.38 -4.54
C GLN A 24 -19.14 33.66 -4.44
N ARG A 25 -18.16 34.26 -3.76
CA ARG A 25 -16.85 33.63 -3.53
C ARG A 25 -16.97 32.49 -2.52
N VAL A 26 -17.76 32.69 -1.46
CA VAL A 26 -18.02 31.67 -0.43
C VAL A 26 -18.71 30.46 -1.06
N THR A 27 -19.79 30.64 -1.83
CA THR A 27 -20.47 29.52 -2.51
C THR A 27 -19.51 28.74 -3.42
N ARG A 28 -18.66 29.43 -4.19
CA ARG A 28 -17.67 28.75 -5.04
C ARG A 28 -16.59 28.01 -4.26
N LEU A 29 -16.31 28.44 -3.04
CA LEU A 29 -15.37 27.74 -2.16
C LEU A 29 -16.03 26.51 -1.54
N GLU A 30 -17.29 26.63 -1.11
CA GLU A 30 -18.10 25.50 -0.61
C GLU A 30 -18.19 24.40 -1.67
N ASP A 31 -18.55 24.73 -2.91
CA ASP A 31 -18.59 23.76 -4.03
C ASP A 31 -17.24 23.04 -4.25
N LYS A 32 -16.13 23.77 -4.08
CA LYS A 32 -14.79 23.20 -4.23
C LYS A 32 -14.39 22.30 -3.07
N VAL A 33 -14.79 22.66 -1.86
CA VAL A 33 -14.57 21.85 -0.65
C VAL A 33 -15.35 20.55 -0.77
N ASP A 34 -16.63 20.61 -1.15
CA ASP A 34 -17.45 19.43 -1.37
C ASP A 34 -16.86 18.51 -2.44
N GLY A 35 -16.38 19.10 -3.55
CA GLY A 35 -15.69 18.34 -4.60
C GLY A 35 -14.39 17.69 -4.10
N ALA A 36 -13.62 18.39 -3.27
CA ALA A 36 -12.39 17.84 -2.69
C ALA A 36 -12.68 16.68 -1.72
N ASP A 37 -13.75 16.78 -0.92
CA ASP A 37 -14.16 15.73 0.01
C ASP A 37 -14.58 14.45 -0.72
N ILE A 38 -15.32 14.59 -1.83
CA ILE A 38 -15.67 13.44 -2.69
C ILE A 38 -14.42 12.78 -3.26
N HIS A 39 -13.46 13.57 -3.77
CA HIS A 39 -12.22 13.03 -4.29
C HIS A 39 -11.37 12.34 -3.21
N ALA A 40 -11.31 12.91 -2.00
CA ALA A 40 -10.61 12.31 -0.88
C ALA A 40 -11.22 10.95 -0.48
N ALA A 41 -12.56 10.86 -0.45
CA ALA A 41 -13.26 9.60 -0.18
C ALA A 41 -12.94 8.52 -1.23
N GLN A 42 -12.98 8.86 -2.52
CA GLN A 42 -12.64 7.95 -3.62
C GLN A 42 -11.18 7.47 -3.55
N LEU A 43 -10.25 8.36 -3.20
CA LEU A 43 -8.84 7.99 -3.02
C LEU A 43 -8.67 7.06 -1.83
N SER A 44 -9.37 7.31 -0.72
CA SER A 44 -9.34 6.45 0.46
C SER A 44 -9.84 5.04 0.15
N GLU A 45 -10.92 4.90 -0.63
CA GLU A 45 -11.46 3.60 -1.05
C GLU A 45 -10.45 2.83 -1.90
N ARG A 46 -9.85 3.49 -2.91
CA ARG A 46 -8.81 2.88 -3.75
C ARG A 46 -7.58 2.45 -2.96
N MET A 47 -7.19 3.20 -1.93
CA MET A 47 -6.08 2.81 -1.06
C MET A 47 -6.39 1.51 -0.29
N GLN A 48 -7.61 1.36 0.22
CA GLN A 48 -8.03 0.13 0.92
C GLN A 48 -8.05 -1.08 -0.03
N GLU A 49 -8.49 -0.89 -1.27
CA GLU A 49 -8.43 -1.94 -2.30
C GLU A 49 -6.98 -2.38 -2.58
N LEU A 50 -6.08 -1.41 -2.77
CA LEU A 50 -4.66 -1.68 -3.00
C LEU A 50 -3.99 -2.38 -1.81
N GLU A 51 -4.34 -2.01 -0.58
CA GLU A 51 -3.85 -2.69 0.63
C GLU A 51 -4.26 -4.16 0.65
N LYS A 52 -5.52 -4.45 0.31
CA LYS A 52 -6.04 -5.82 0.22
C LYS A 52 -5.36 -6.64 -0.89
N GLU A 53 -5.13 -6.02 -2.05
CA GLU A 53 -4.38 -6.66 -3.14
C GLU A 53 -2.94 -6.96 -2.73
N MET A 54 -2.29 -6.04 -2.00
CA MET A 54 -0.94 -6.22 -1.49
C MET A 54 -0.85 -7.40 -0.51
N ASP A 55 -1.80 -7.53 0.41
CA ASP A 55 -1.84 -8.65 1.35
C ASP A 55 -2.07 -9.99 0.64
N THR A 56 -2.98 -10.00 -0.34
CA THR A 56 -3.18 -11.18 -1.21
C THR A 56 -1.89 -11.57 -1.95
N LEU A 57 -1.15 -10.58 -2.45
CA LEU A 57 0.11 -10.81 -3.14
C LEU A 57 1.19 -11.35 -2.19
N ARG A 58 1.27 -10.82 -0.96
CA ARG A 58 2.19 -11.32 0.08
C ARG A 58 1.91 -12.79 0.42
N ASP A 59 0.64 -13.14 0.59
CA ASP A 59 0.23 -14.52 0.87
C ASP A 59 0.61 -15.47 -0.28
N ASN A 60 0.36 -15.05 -1.53
CA ASN A 60 0.75 -15.82 -2.70
C ASN A 60 2.26 -16.02 -2.81
N VAL A 61 3.06 -14.99 -2.52
CA VAL A 61 4.53 -15.09 -2.50
C VAL A 61 4.99 -16.06 -1.41
N SER A 62 4.45 -15.95 -0.19
CA SER A 62 4.76 -16.86 0.91
C SER A 62 4.41 -18.31 0.58
N HIS A 63 3.26 -18.53 -0.07
CA HIS A 63 2.85 -19.85 -0.52
C HIS A 63 3.82 -20.42 -1.57
N LEU A 64 4.20 -19.63 -2.58
CA LEU A 64 5.14 -20.05 -3.62
C LEU A 64 6.55 -20.32 -3.07
N GLN A 65 7.01 -19.54 -2.10
CA GLN A 65 8.28 -19.79 -1.40
C GLN A 65 8.25 -21.14 -0.69
N SER A 66 7.17 -21.43 0.05
CA SER A 66 6.97 -22.71 0.73
C SER A 66 6.95 -23.90 -0.25
N GLN A 67 6.25 -23.76 -1.38
CA GLN A 67 6.25 -24.78 -2.43
C GLN A 67 7.64 -25.00 -3.04
N THR A 68 8.38 -23.92 -3.32
CA THR A 68 9.73 -23.99 -3.88
C THR A 68 10.70 -24.70 -2.94
N MET A 69 10.65 -24.38 -1.64
CA MET A 69 11.47 -25.04 -0.63
C MET A 69 11.17 -26.54 -0.54
N ARG A 70 9.88 -26.90 -0.54
CA ARG A 70 9.47 -28.30 -0.56
C ARG A 70 10.00 -29.03 -1.79
N ASN A 71 9.88 -28.43 -2.96
CA ASN A 71 10.43 -29.00 -4.20
C ASN A 71 11.95 -29.20 -4.08
N ASN A 72 12.70 -28.24 -3.54
CA ASN A 72 14.13 -28.36 -3.34
C ASN A 72 14.48 -29.56 -2.42
N LEU A 73 13.75 -29.75 -1.32
CA LEU A 73 13.93 -30.90 -0.42
C LEU A 73 13.69 -32.23 -1.13
N ILE A 74 12.58 -32.33 -1.89
CA ILE A 74 12.24 -33.54 -2.66
C ILE A 74 13.34 -33.87 -3.68
N PHE A 75 13.81 -32.90 -4.45
CA PHE A 75 14.84 -33.13 -5.47
C PHE A 75 16.21 -33.51 -4.90
N THR A 76 16.53 -33.04 -3.69
CA THR A 76 17.81 -33.34 -3.02
C THR A 76 17.74 -34.58 -2.12
N ARG A 77 16.57 -35.22 -1.99
CA ARG A 77 16.32 -36.36 -1.08
C ARG A 77 16.67 -36.06 0.39
N VAL A 78 16.61 -34.80 0.79
CA VAL A 78 16.68 -34.44 2.20
C VAL A 78 15.41 -34.96 2.88
N ALA A 79 15.57 -35.69 3.99
CA ALA A 79 14.42 -36.25 4.71
C ALA A 79 13.47 -35.13 5.17
N GLU A 80 12.21 -35.20 4.74
CA GLU A 80 11.15 -34.33 5.25
C GLU A 80 10.81 -34.77 6.69
N ASP A 81 11.30 -34.06 7.69
CA ASP A 81 10.80 -34.19 9.06
C ASP A 81 9.54 -33.32 9.23
N ASN A 82 8.71 -33.60 10.23
CA ASN A 82 7.50 -32.79 10.49
C ASN A 82 7.82 -31.31 10.82
N THR A 83 9.10 -30.99 11.05
CA THR A 83 9.64 -29.65 11.30
C THR A 83 9.81 -28.83 10.01
N THR A 84 10.15 -29.46 8.88
CA THR A 84 10.33 -28.79 7.58
C THR A 84 9.07 -28.11 7.03
N ARG A 85 7.87 -28.49 7.49
CA ARG A 85 6.59 -27.93 6.99
C ARG A 85 6.35 -26.47 7.38
N ASN A 86 6.94 -26.01 8.48
CA ASN A 86 6.80 -24.63 9.00
C ASN A 86 8.16 -23.96 9.22
N GLU A 87 9.25 -24.52 8.67
CA GLU A 87 10.58 -23.94 8.83
C GLU A 87 10.76 -22.70 7.94
N GLN A 88 11.48 -21.71 8.46
CA GLN A 88 11.79 -20.51 7.68
C GLN A 88 12.70 -20.86 6.48
N PRO A 89 12.56 -20.14 5.35
CA PRO A 89 13.37 -20.34 4.15
C PRO A 89 14.87 -20.47 4.38
N GLU A 90 15.41 -19.64 5.26
CA GLU A 90 16.83 -19.59 5.59
C GLU A 90 17.32 -20.87 6.30
N VAL A 91 16.46 -21.50 7.09
CA VAL A 91 16.79 -22.73 7.83
C VAL A 91 16.83 -23.92 6.87
N THR A 92 15.83 -24.02 6.00
CA THR A 92 15.77 -25.08 4.98
C THR A 92 16.90 -24.93 3.97
N GLU A 93 17.22 -23.71 3.53
CA GLU A 93 18.34 -23.42 2.64
C GLU A 93 19.68 -23.90 3.24
N ARG A 94 19.90 -23.63 4.53
CA ARG A 94 21.10 -24.11 5.24
C ARG A 94 21.16 -25.63 5.32
N LYS A 95 20.06 -26.31 5.63
CA LYS A 95 19.99 -27.78 5.67
C LYS A 95 20.29 -28.38 4.30
N LEU A 96 19.70 -27.81 3.24
CA LEU A 96 19.92 -28.24 1.86
C LEU A 96 21.39 -28.09 1.45
N ARG A 97 21.98 -26.94 1.77
CA ARG A 97 23.40 -26.65 1.50
C ARG A 97 24.31 -27.65 2.21
N GLN A 98 24.06 -27.92 3.49
CA GLN A 98 24.84 -28.89 4.26
C GLN A 98 24.72 -30.30 3.66
N HIS A 99 23.50 -30.74 3.36
CA HIS A 99 23.26 -32.06 2.77
C HIS A 99 24.01 -32.25 1.45
N LEU A 100 23.97 -31.25 0.57
CA LEU A 100 24.71 -31.27 -0.69
C LEU A 100 26.23 -31.34 -0.45
N GLN A 101 26.77 -30.53 0.48
CA GLN A 101 28.20 -30.58 0.81
C GLN A 101 28.65 -31.96 1.29
N ASP A 102 27.84 -32.60 2.14
CA ASP A 102 28.15 -33.94 2.66
C ASP A 102 28.06 -35.00 1.54
N ALA A 103 27.03 -34.95 0.69
CA ALA A 103 26.90 -35.84 -0.46
C ALA A 103 28.10 -35.71 -1.43
N PHE A 104 28.54 -34.48 -1.73
CA PHE A 104 29.70 -34.25 -2.60
C PHE A 104 31.02 -34.70 -1.98
N LYS A 105 31.21 -34.53 -0.66
CA LYS A 105 32.39 -35.07 0.05
C LYS A 105 32.49 -36.58 -0.08
N ILE A 106 31.38 -37.28 0.19
CA ILE A 106 31.33 -38.75 0.08
C ILE A 106 31.67 -39.17 -1.36
N THR A 107 31.16 -38.46 -2.36
CA THR A 107 31.42 -38.81 -3.76
C THR A 107 32.91 -38.71 -4.12
N ARG A 108 33.63 -37.74 -3.57
CA ARG A 108 35.08 -37.62 -3.77
C ARG A 108 35.84 -38.78 -3.12
N ASP A 109 35.48 -39.12 -1.88
CA ASP A 109 36.17 -40.16 -1.11
C ASP A 109 35.89 -41.59 -1.65
N VAL A 110 34.88 -41.76 -2.51
CA VAL A 110 34.53 -43.03 -3.20
C VAL A 110 35.17 -43.14 -4.59
N VAL A 111 35.65 -42.03 -5.17
CA VAL A 111 36.24 -41.98 -6.52
C VAL A 111 37.78 -42.03 -6.49
N GLU A 112 38.41 -41.81 -5.34
CA GLU A 112 39.84 -42.06 -5.07
C GLU A 112 40.12 -43.53 -4.71
#